data_AF-A0A927Z091-F1
#
_entry.id   AF-A0A927Z091-F1
#
_cell.length_a   1.000
_cell.length_b   1.000
_cell.length_c   1.000
_cell.angle_alpha   90.00
_cell.angle_beta   90.00
_cell.angle_gamma   90.00
#
_symmetry.space_group_name_H-M   'P 1'
#
loop_
_entity.id
_entity.type
_entity.pdbx_description
1 polymer ?
#
loop_
_entity_poly.entity_id
_entity_poly.type
_entity_poly.pdbx_seq_one_letter_code
_entity_poly.pdbx_strand_id
1 'polypeptide(L)' 'MGIVDFIKKVKLFRCDEAKEKNENVLLGCFKENLRAKKLYQKIGFVCIYETDTHYILEYKN' A
#
# COMPACT_ATOMS: atom_id res chain seq x y z
N MET A 1 20.48 2.51 3.79
CA MET A 1 19.28 2.62 2.95
C MET A 1 18.10 2.26 3.84
N GLY A 2 17.52 3.28 4.49
CA GLY A 2 16.57 3.07 5.59
C GLY A 2 15.16 2.88 5.05
N ILE A 3 14.28 2.22 5.81
CA ILE A 3 12.85 2.07 5.50
C ILE A 3 12.16 3.42 5.18
N VAL A 4 12.70 4.53 5.70
CA VAL A 4 12.26 5.89 5.39
C VAL A 4 12.40 6.24 3.90
N ASP A 5 13.40 5.68 3.21
CA ASP A 5 13.59 5.84 1.76
C ASP A 5 12.54 5.06 0.95
N PHE A 6 12.05 3.94 1.49
CA PHE A 6 11.01 3.12 0.87
C PHE A 6 9.63 3.79 0.98
N ILE A 7 9.33 4.40 2.13
CA ILE A 7 8.07 5.13 2.37
C ILE A 7 8.05 6.46 1.60
N LYS A 8 9.19 7.14 1.43
CA LYS A 8 9.29 8.36 0.59
C LYS A 8 9.02 8.12 -0.91
N LYS A 9 8.98 6.86 -1.36
CA LYS A 9 8.58 6.47 -2.73
C LYS A 9 7.19 5.84 -2.79
N VAL A 10 6.39 5.91 -1.72
CA VAL A 10 4.94 5.67 -1.82
C VAL A 10 4.35 6.90 -2.48
N LYS A 11 4.50 7.01 -3.80
CA LYS A 11 3.57 7.83 -4.59
C LYS A 11 2.22 7.19 -4.32
N LEU A 12 1.36 7.93 -3.63
CA LEU A 12 -0.05 7.64 -3.53
C LEU A 12 -0.62 7.80 -4.95
N PHE A 13 -0.35 6.83 -5.82
CA PHE A 13 -0.87 6.84 -7.17
C PHE A 13 -2.38 6.68 -7.04
N ARG A 14 -3.12 7.61 -7.65
CA ARG A 14 -4.52 7.35 -7.96
C ARG A 14 -4.52 6.10 -8.82
N CYS A 15 -5.33 5.09 -8.49
CA CYS A 15 -5.33 3.80 -9.20
C CYS A 15 -5.42 3.97 -10.73
N ASP A 16 -6.08 5.03 -11.18
CA ASP A 16 -6.19 5.43 -12.59
C ASP A 16 -4.82 5.66 -13.26
N GLU A 17 -3.90 6.36 -12.62
CA GLU A 17 -2.56 6.64 -13.17
C GLU A 17 -1.66 5.39 -13.19
N ALA A 18 -1.79 4.53 -12.17
CA ALA A 18 -1.03 3.28 -12.11
C ALA A 18 -1.49 2.31 -13.19
N LYS A 19 -2.80 2.31 -13.51
CA LYS A 19 -3.39 1.48 -14.55
C LYS A 19 -2.88 1.85 -15.94
N GLU A 20 -2.73 3.14 -16.22
CA GLU A 20 -2.14 3.61 -17.47
C GLU A 20 -0.68 3.19 -17.65
N LYS A 21 0.05 2.97 -16.55
CA LYS A 21 1.47 2.59 -16.55
C LYS A 21 1.72 1.12 -16.31
N ASN A 22 0.67 0.32 -16.10
CA ASN A 22 0.74 -1.08 -15.72
C ASN A 22 1.64 -1.32 -14.48
N GLU A 23 1.62 -0.37 -13.54
CA GLU A 23 2.38 -0.43 -12.30
C GLU A 23 1.50 -0.94 -11.15
N ASN A 24 2.10 -1.69 -10.23
CA ASN A 24 1.42 -2.08 -8.99
C ASN A 24 1.33 -0.89 -8.04
N VAL A 25 0.21 -0.77 -7.32
CA VAL A 25 0.04 0.27 -6.30
C VAL A 25 0.38 -0.30 -4.93
N LEU A 26 1.31 0.35 -4.23
CA LEU A 26 1.66 0.01 -2.85
C LEU A 26 1.16 1.08 -1.89
N LEU A 27 0.65 0.65 -0.73
CA LEU A 27 0.32 1.56 0.36
C LEU A 27 0.72 0.97 1.72
N GLY A 28 1.01 1.85 2.67
CA GLY A 28 1.22 1.50 4.07
C GLY A 28 0.02 1.90 4.92
N CYS A 29 -0.40 1.07 5.87
CA CYS A 29 -1.37 1.48 6.88
C CYS A 29 -0.95 1.01 8.29
N PHE A 30 -1.19 1.86 9.29
CA PHE A 30 -0.85 1.56 10.68
C PHE A 30 -1.59 0.32 11.21
N LYS A 31 -0.91 -0.47 12.05
CA LYS A 31 -1.48 -1.71 12.61
C LYS A 31 -2.71 -1.46 13.49
N GLU A 32 -2.75 -0.31 14.13
CA GLU A 32 -3.86 0.15 14.98
C GLU A 32 -5.09 0.53 14.13
N ASN A 33 -4.90 0.92 12.87
CA ASN A 33 -5.99 1.32 11.97
C ASN A 33 -6.58 0.11 11.23
N LEU A 34 -7.17 -0.80 12.00
CA LEU A 34 -7.81 -2.02 11.48
C LEU A 34 -8.96 -1.71 10.50
N ARG A 35 -9.63 -0.56 10.66
CA ARG A 35 -10.71 -0.12 9.75
C ARG A 35 -10.15 0.17 8.35
N ALA A 36 -9.03 0.89 8.26
CA ALA A 36 -8.38 1.17 6.99
C ALA A 36 -7.87 -0.13 6.33
N LYS A 37 -7.22 -1.03 7.09
CA LYS A 37 -6.80 -2.35 6.55
C LYS A 37 -7.97 -3.11 5.91
N LYS A 38 -9.09 -3.23 6.62
CA LYS A 38 -10.28 -3.94 6.10
C LYS A 38 -10.84 -3.27 4.85
N LEU A 39 -10.86 -1.93 4.82
CA LEU A 39 -11.30 -1.19 3.64
C LEU A 39 -10.41 -1.49 2.43
N TYR A 40 -9.09 -1.42 2.59
CA TYR A 40 -8.15 -1.71 1.49
C TYR A 40 -8.28 -3.15 1.01
N GLN A 41 -8.41 -4.12 1.91
CA GLN A 41 -8.66 -5.52 1.55
C GLN A 41 -9.96 -5.70 0.76
N LYS A 42 -11.04 -5.00 1.13
CA LYS A 42 -12.31 -5.03 0.39
C LYS A 42 -12.19 -4.42 -1.01
N ILE A 43 -11.32 -3.44 -1.19
CA ILE A 43 -11.03 -2.79 -2.49
C ILE A 43 -10.11 -3.66 -3.37
N GLY A 44 -9.50 -4.72 -2.82
CA GLY A 44 -8.67 -5.67 -3.56
C GLY A 44 -7.18 -5.55 -3.28
N PHE A 45 -6.77 -4.70 -2.33
CA PHE A 45 -5.38 -4.68 -1.88
C PHE A 45 -5.07 -5.92 -1.03
N VAL A 46 -3.92 -6.54 -1.29
CA VAL A 46 -3.43 -7.71 -0.56
C VAL A 46 -2.26 -7.30 0.31
N CYS A 47 -2.25 -7.69 1.58
CA CYS A 47 -1.10 -7.44 2.44
C CYS A 47 0.06 -8.35 2.02
N ILE A 48 1.19 -7.74 1.63
CA ILE A 48 2.38 -8.47 1.16
C ILE A 48 3.51 -8.46 2.19
N TYR A 49 3.49 -7.51 3.12
CA TYR A 49 4.52 -7.38 4.14
C TYR A 49 3.98 -6.65 5.37
N GLU A 50 4.58 -6.91 6.54
CA GLU A 50 4.27 -6.21 7.77
C GLU A 50 5.56 -5.73 8.44
N THR A 51 5.53 -4.53 8.99
CA THR A 51 6.53 -4.03 9.92
C THR A 51 5.97 -4.08 11.35
N ASP A 52 6.74 -3.63 12.32
CA ASP A 52 6.27 -3.49 13.70
C ASP A 52 5.07 -2.54 13.82
N THR A 53 4.96 -1.57 12.93
CA THR A 53 3.96 -0.47 13.02
C THR A 53 2.98 -0.42 11.85
N HIS A 54 3.28 -1.06 10.71
CA HIS A 54 2.47 -0.94 9.50
C HIS A 54 2.21 -2.28 8.81
N TYR A 55 1.08 -2.36 8.12
CA TYR A 55 0.84 -3.30 7.02
C TYR A 55 1.23 -2.62 5.71
N ILE A 56 1.97 -3.32 4.86
CA ILE A 56 2.22 -2.93 3.47
C ILE A 56 1.28 -3.74 2.59
N LEU A 57 0.46 -3.06 1.80
CA LEU A 57 -0.50 -3.67 0.91
C LEU A 57 -0.23 -3.31 -0.55
N GLU A 58 -0.50 -4.27 -1.44
CA GLU A 58 -0.33 -4.19 -2.89
C GLU A 58 -1.67 -4.37 -3.60
N TYR A 59 -1.92 -3.53 -4.61
CA TYR A 59 -2.96 -3.75 -5.61
C TYR A 59 -2.29 -3.98 -6.96
N LYS A 60 -2.55 -5.15 -7.55
CA LYS A 60 -2.04 -5.51 -8.88
C LYS A 60 -3.01 -4.98 -9.93
N ASN A 61 -2.47 -4.28 -10.93
CA ASN A 61 -3.23 -3.92 -12.13
C ASN A 61 -3.42 -5.12 -13.05
#